data_AF-A0A1G2VGR8-F1
#
_entry.id   AF-A0A1G2VGR8-F1
#
_cell.length_a   1.000
_cell.length_b   1.000
_cell.length_c   1.000
_cell.angle_alpha   90.00
_cell.angle_beta   90.00
_cell.angle_gamma   90.00
#
_symmetry.space_group_name_H-M   'P 1'
#
loop_
_entity.id
_entity.type
_entity.pdbx_description
1 polymer ?
#
loop_
_entity_poly.entity_id
_entity_poly.type
_entity_poly.pdbx_seq_one_letter_code
_entity_poly.pdbx_strand_id
1 'polypeptide(L)' 'MANVTIPKAKYEMLQRQGRAYRKLAEHIFELAIQDPVEDVVEDFKGSNLYTDEFLKDLEDGLRKSSYVKKYGNKAAKK' A
#
# COMPACT_ATOMS: atom_id res chain seq x y z
N MET A 1 -20.64 27.15 -6.18
CA MET A 1 -19.24 26.75 -6.43
C MET A 1 -18.41 28.01 -6.50
N ALA A 2 -17.38 28.14 -5.64
CA ALA A 2 -16.53 29.33 -5.65
C ALA A 2 -15.56 29.24 -6.83
N ASN A 3 -15.55 30.26 -7.69
CA ASN A 3 -14.62 30.31 -8.82
C ASN A 3 -13.33 30.97 -8.32
N VAL A 4 -12.25 30.19 -8.21
CA VAL A 4 -10.97 30.66 -7.68
C VAL A 4 -10.02 30.87 -8.85
N THR A 5 -9.67 32.13 -9.13
CA THR A 5 -8.71 32.50 -10.16
C THR A 5 -7.32 32.63 -9.56
N ILE A 6 -6.34 31.92 -10.10
CA ILE A 6 -4.95 32.00 -9.66
C ILE A 6 -4.01 32.28 -10.85
N PRO A 7 -2.86 32.94 -10.61
CA PRO A 7 -1.85 33.12 -11.64
C PRO A 7 -1.31 31.78 -12.15
N LYS A 8 -1.08 31.67 -13.46
CA LYS A 8 -0.60 30.44 -14.12
C LYS A 8 0.68 29.87 -13.48
N ALA A 9 1.65 30.72 -13.17
CA ALA A 9 2.89 30.30 -12.51
C ALA A 9 2.63 29.64 -11.13
N LYS A 10 1.66 30.16 -10.36
CA LYS A 10 1.26 29.61 -9.07
C LYS A 10 0.56 28.25 -9.25
N TYR A 11 -0.28 28.11 -10.27
CA TYR A 11 -0.91 26.84 -10.61
C TYR A 11 0.13 25.77 -10.97
N GLU A 12 1.09 26.10 -11.83
CA GLU A 12 2.14 25.17 -12.26
C GLU A 12 3.05 24.73 -11.10
N MET A 13 3.38 25.65 -10.19
CA MET A 13 4.10 25.34 -8.95
C MET A 13 3.32 24.38 -8.06
N LEU A 14 2.04 24.65 -7.81
CA LEU A 14 1.18 23.79 -6.99
C LEU A 14 1.00 22.40 -7.62
N GLN A 15 0.84 22.34 -8.94
CA GLN A 15 0.82 21.09 -9.70
C GLN A 15 2.11 20.28 -9.51
N ARG A 16 3.28 20.93 -9.57
CA ARG A 16 4.57 20.27 -9.34
C ARG A 16 4.70 19.75 -7.91
N GLN A 17 4.30 20.55 -6.93
CA GLN A 17 4.30 20.15 -5.51
C GLN A 17 3.36 18.97 -5.26
N GLY A 18 2.13 19.03 -5.78
CA GLY A 18 1.16 17.94 -5.65
C GLY A 18 1.66 16.62 -6.25
N ARG A 19 2.33 16.67 -7.42
CA ARG A 19 2.98 15.49 -8.00
C ARG A 19 4.11 14.94 -7.13
N ALA A 20 4.91 15.81 -6.52
CA ALA A 20 5.99 15.39 -5.62
C ALA A 20 5.44 14.72 -4.36
N TYR A 21 4.42 15.32 -3.73
CA TYR A 21 3.75 14.74 -2.56
C TYR A 21 3.10 13.39 -2.88
N ARG A 22 2.42 13.27 -4.03
CA ARG A 22 1.84 12.00 -4.45
C ARG A 22 2.90 10.90 -4.59
N LYS A 23 4.03 11.20 -5.26
CA LYS A 23 5.14 10.25 -5.39
C LYS A 23 5.71 9.85 -4.02
N LEU A 24 5.90 10.80 -3.11
CA LEU A 24 6.39 10.51 -1.77
C LEU A 24 5.41 9.63 -0.98
N ALA A 25 4.12 9.95 -1.02
CA ALA A 25 3.08 9.17 -0.36
C ALA A 25 3.04 7.73 -0.89
N GLU A 26 3.12 7.54 -2.22
CA GLU A 26 3.20 6.21 -2.83
C GLU A 26 4.36 5.39 -2.24
N HIS A 27 5.55 5.97 -2.08
CA HIS A 27 6.71 5.26 -1.54
C HIS A 27 6.59 4.98 -0.03
N ILE A 28 5.94 5.86 0.74
CA ILE A 28 5.73 5.65 2.17
C ILE A 28 4.72 4.52 2.41
N PHE A 29 3.63 4.46 1.63
CA PHE A 29 2.70 3.34 1.71
C PHE A 29 3.34 2.02 1.25
N GLU A 30 4.24 2.05 0.25
CA GLU A 30 5.02 0.88 -0.16
C GLU A 30 5.99 0.37 0.91
N LEU A 31 6.49 1.24 1.79
CA LEU A 31 7.36 0.85 2.92
C LEU A 31 6.57 0.27 4.09
N ALA A 32 5.34 0.74 4.33
CA ALA A 32 4.50 0.28 5.43
C ALA A 32 3.85 -1.10 5.18
N ILE A 33 3.67 -1.50 3.92
CA ILE A 33 3.04 -2.77 3.53
C ILE A 33 4.14 -3.81 3.22
N GLN A 34 5.18 -3.90 4.05
CA GLN A 34 6.27 -4.87 3.86
C GLN A 34 6.15 -6.10 4.74
N ASP A 35 5.08 -6.24 5.53
CA ASP A 35 4.89 -7.43 6.33
C ASP A 35 4.78 -8.67 5.40
N PRO A 36 5.66 -9.67 5.58
CA PRO A 36 5.55 -10.95 4.88
C PRO A 36 4.14 -11.51 5.01
N VAL A 37 3.66 -12.22 3.98
CA VAL A 37 2.34 -12.86 4.02
C VAL A 37 2.23 -13.79 5.23
N GLU A 38 3.33 -14.46 5.54
CA GLU A 38 3.46 -15.36 6.68
C GLU A 38 3.23 -14.64 8.03
N ASP A 39 3.79 -13.43 8.20
CA ASP A 39 3.66 -12.65 9.43
C ASP A 39 2.22 -12.15 9.61
N VAL A 40 1.57 -11.71 8.52
CA VAL A 40 0.15 -11.32 8.54
C VAL A 40 -0.75 -12.51 8.88
N VAL A 41 -0.49 -13.69 8.33
CA VAL A 41 -1.30 -14.89 8.62
C VAL A 41 -1.14 -15.33 10.08
N GLU A 42 0.08 -15.28 10.62
CA GLU A 42 0.34 -15.62 12.02
C GLU A 42 -0.30 -14.62 12.99
N ASP A 43 -0.34 -13.33 12.70
CA ASP A 43 -1.06 -12.33 13.51
C ASP A 43 -2.56 -12.63 13.59
N PHE A 44 -3.18 -12.98 12.45
CA PHE A 44 -4.61 -13.33 12.40
C PHE A 44 -4.88 -14.65 13.14
N LYS A 45 -4.00 -15.64 12.98
CA LYS A 45 -4.09 -16.92 13.70
C LYS A 45 -3.94 -16.71 15.21
N GLY A 46 -3.03 -15.84 15.64
CA GLY A 46 -2.79 -15.49 17.05
C GLY A 46 -3.98 -14.81 17.73
N SER A 47 -4.88 -14.19 16.96
CA SER A 47 -6.14 -13.64 17.49
C SER A 47 -7.13 -14.71 17.95
N ASN A 48 -7.02 -15.95 17.45
CA ASN A 48 -7.96 -17.05 17.69
C ASN A 48 -9.44 -16.70 17.40
N LEU A 49 -9.67 -15.71 16.53
CA LEU A 49 -11.01 -15.24 16.13
C LEU A 49 -11.48 -15.81 14.79
N TYR A 50 -10.58 -16.47 14.05
CA TYR A 50 -10.81 -16.86 12.66
C TYR A 50 -10.65 -18.36 12.49
N THR A 51 -11.41 -18.93 11.55
CA THR A 51 -11.36 -20.36 11.22
C THR A 51 -10.13 -20.68 10.37
N ASP A 52 -9.69 -21.93 10.42
CA ASP A 52 -8.58 -22.41 9.58
C ASP A 52 -8.86 -22.21 8.08
N GLU A 53 -10.12 -22.35 7.67
CA GLU A 53 -10.56 -22.10 6.30
C GLU A 53 -10.38 -20.63 5.89
N PHE A 54 -10.76 -19.70 6.76
CA PHE A 54 -10.55 -18.27 6.52
C PHE A 54 -9.07 -17.92 6.43
N LEU A 55 -8.25 -18.46 7.33
CA LEU A 55 -6.80 -18.22 7.33
C LEU A 55 -6.14 -18.72 6.05
N LYS A 56 -6.58 -19.88 5.54
CA LYS A 56 -6.12 -20.44 4.28
C LYS A 56 -6.51 -19.57 3.08
N ASP A 57 -7.76 -19.11 3.04
CA ASP A 57 -8.24 -18.21 1.98
C ASP A 57 -7.54 -16.85 2.02
N LEU A 58 -7.24 -16.34 3.22
CA LEU A 58 -6.48 -15.12 3.44
C LEU A 58 -5.06 -15.26 2.87
N GLU A 59 -4.34 -16.32 3.24
CA GLU A 59 -2.99 -16.59 2.73
C GLU A 59 -2.98 -16.69 1.19
N ASP A 60 -3.90 -17.46 0.63
CA ASP A 60 -4.05 -17.66 -0.82
C ASP A 60 -4.35 -16.34 -1.55
N GLY A 61 -5.26 -15.54 -0.99
CA GLY A 61 -5.63 -14.22 -1.52
C GLY A 61 -4.46 -13.25 -1.49
N LEU A 62 -3.71 -13.21 -0.39
CA LEU A 62 -2.52 -12.38 -0.25
C LEU A 62 -1.43 -12.79 -1.25
N ARG A 63 -1.14 -14.09 -1.39
CA ARG A 63 -0.14 -14.62 -2.36
C ARG A 63 -0.51 -14.32 -3.82
N LYS A 64 -1.81 -14.33 -4.15
CA LYS A 64 -2.33 -14.05 -5.50
C LYS A 64 -2.57 -12.56 -5.76
N SER A 65 -2.44 -11.72 -4.73
CA SER A 65 -2.71 -10.29 -4.84
C SER A 65 -1.80 -9.61 -5.86
N SER A 66 -2.35 -8.61 -6.55
CA SER A 66 -1.58 -7.74 -7.44
C SER A 66 -0.44 -7.02 -6.69
N TYR A 67 -0.56 -6.90 -5.37
CA TYR A 67 0.46 -6.37 -4.48
C TYR A 67 1.71 -7.27 -4.42
N VAL A 68 1.56 -8.57 -4.11
CA VAL A 68 2.69 -9.53 -4.13
C VAL A 68 3.32 -9.61 -5.52
N LYS A 69 2.51 -9.56 -6.59
CA LYS A 69 3.05 -9.54 -7.96
C LYS A 69 3.93 -8.32 -8.26
N LYS A 70 3.65 -7.17 -7.62
CA LYS A 70 4.37 -5.90 -7.84
C LYS A 70 5.51 -5.68 -6.84
N TYR A 71 5.41 -6.23 -5.63
CA TYR A 71 6.31 -5.91 -4.51
C TYR A 71 6.90 -7.15 -3.79
N GLY A 72 6.40 -8.36 -4.02
CA GLY A 72 6.81 -9.58 -3.33
C GLY A 72 8.30 -9.95 -3.50
N ASN A 73 8.92 -9.53 -4.61
CA ASN A 73 10.37 -9.72 -4.83
C ASN A 73 11.27 -8.75 -4.03
N LYS A 74 10.72 -7.75 -3.34
CA LYS A 74 11.49 -6.78 -2.54
C LYS A 74 11.56 -7.14 -1.05
N ALA A 75 10.57 -7.87 -0.51
CA ALA A 75 10.56 -8.32 0.89
C ALA A 75 11.47 -9.54 1.15
N ALA A 76 11.84 -10.30 0.10
CA ALA A 76 12.65 -11.51 0.22
C ALA A 76 14.18 -11.29 0.30
N LYS A 77 14.66 -10.03 0.31
CA LYS A 77 16.08 -9.73 0.54
C LYS A 77 16.31 -9.44 2.03
N LYS A 78 16.57 -10.51 2.78
CA LYS A 78 17.42 -10.46 3.98
C LYS A 78 18.88 -10.42 3.57
#